data_AF-A0A7Y5E2P3-F1
#
_entry.id   AF-A0A7Y5E2P3-F1
#
_cell.length_a   1.000
_cell.length_b   1.000
_cell.length_c   1.000
_cell.angle_alpha   90.00
_cell.angle_beta   90.00
_cell.angle_gamma   90.00
#
_symmetry.space_group_name_H-M   'P 1'
#
loop_
_entity.id
_entity.type
_entity.pdbx_description
1 polymer ?
#
loop_
_entity_poly.entity_id
_entity_poly.type
_entity_poly.pdbx_seq_one_letter_code
_entity_poly.pdbx_strand_id
1 'polypeptide(L)' 'MVFLTWDEGDASNLIPFYALGSHVKAGAASTVAYSHSSLLKSIELMLGVPVLPTVSAANDLGDLFDTGQVPALH' A
#
# COMPACT_ATOMS: atom_id res chain seq x y z
N MET A 1 10.59 -3.97 -5.89
CA MET A 1 9.16 -3.97 -5.50
C MET A 1 8.38 -3.32 -6.59
N VAL A 2 7.23 -3.89 -6.95
CA VAL A 2 6.32 -3.35 -7.96
C VAL A 2 4.92 -3.29 -7.34
N PHE A 3 4.25 -2.16 -7.51
CA PHE A 3 2.83 -1.99 -7.23
C PHE A 3 2.10 -1.84 -8.56
N LEU A 4 1.08 -2.66 -8.77
CA LEU A 4 0.18 -2.57 -9.92
C LEU A 4 -1.20 -2.18 -9.41
N THR A 5 -1.73 -1.08 -9.92
CA THR A 5 -3.03 -0.52 -9.57
C THR A 5 -3.69 0.04 -10.81
N TRP A 6 -4.99 0.27 -10.73
CA TRP A 6 -5.75 1.04 -11.71
C TRP A 6 -6.08 2.41 -11.13
N ASP A 7 -6.40 3.35 -12.00
CA ASP A 7 -6.94 4.66 -11.63
C ASP A 7 -8.42 4.56 -11.21
N GLU A 8 -9.17 3.64 -11.82
CA GLU A 8 -10.61 3.48 -11.59
C GLU A 8 -11.01 2.00 -11.36
N GLY A 9 -12.13 1.82 -10.65
CA GLY A 9 -12.75 0.51 -10.37
C GLY A 9 -13.95 0.22 -11.26
N ASP A 10 -14.64 -0.88 -10.99
CA ASP A 10 -15.93 -1.16 -11.63
C ASP A 10 -17.11 -0.53 -10.85
N ALA A 11 -18.33 -1.00 -11.10
CA ALA A 11 -19.54 -0.55 -10.41
C ALA A 11 -19.49 -0.72 -8.87
N SER A 12 -18.59 -1.56 -8.34
CA SER A 12 -18.39 -1.72 -6.90
C SER A 12 -17.46 -0.68 -6.29
N ASN A 13 -16.87 0.22 -7.09
CA ASN A 13 -15.83 1.17 -6.68
C ASN A 13 -14.60 0.49 -6.04
N LEU A 14 -14.37 -0.79 -6.31
CA LEU A 14 -13.16 -1.49 -5.87
C LEU A 14 -12.15 -1.50 -7.01
N ILE A 15 -10.90 -1.27 -6.65
CA ILE A 15 -9.79 -1.22 -7.60
C ILE A 15 -8.92 -2.45 -7.35
N PRO A 16 -8.59 -3.24 -8.40
CA PRO A 16 -7.62 -4.30 -8.25
C PRO A 16 -6.26 -3.72 -7.84
N PHE A 17 -5.59 -4.37 -6.89
CA PHE A 17 -4.29 -3.93 -6.41
C PHE A 17 -3.39 -5.14 -6.19
N TYR A 18 -2.18 -5.08 -6.75
CA TYR A 18 -1.16 -6.12 -6.57
C TYR A 18 0.14 -5.52 -6.07
N ALA A 19 0.72 -6.13 -5.05
CA ALA A 19 2.10 -5.90 -4.62
C ALA A 19 2.95 -7.12 -4.99
N LEU A 20 4.14 -6.86 -5.55
CA LEU A 20 5.07 -7.90 -6.00
C LEU A 20 6.49 -7.57 -5.52
N GLY A 21 7.16 -8.56 -4.92
CA GLY A 21 8.53 -8.42 -4.45
C GLY A 21 8.99 -9.58 -3.58
N SER A 22 10.29 -9.63 -3.29
CA SER A 22 10.93 -10.68 -2.48
C SER A 22 10.49 -10.72 -1.02
N HIS A 23 9.84 -9.66 -0.54
CA HIS A 23 9.42 -9.49 0.85
C HIS A 23 7.91 -9.21 0.99
N VAL A 24 7.17 -9.34 -0.11
CA VAL A 24 5.71 -9.28 -0.12
C VAL A 24 5.19 -10.69 0.20
N LYS A 25 4.18 -10.79 1.06
CA LYS A 25 3.56 -12.07 1.43
C LYS A 25 2.99 -12.77 0.18
N ALA A 26 3.58 -13.90 -0.18
CA ALA A 26 3.18 -14.65 -1.36
C ALA A 26 1.81 -15.33 -1.16
N GLY A 27 0.92 -15.20 -2.15
CA GLY A 27 -0.40 -15.85 -2.15
C GLY A 27 -1.38 -15.32 -1.11
N ALA A 28 -1.08 -14.19 -0.46
CA ALA A 28 -1.94 -13.56 0.53
C ALA A 28 -2.78 -12.42 -0.08
N ALA A 29 -3.94 -12.18 0.51
CA ALA A 29 -4.75 -11.00 0.26
C ALA A 29 -4.99 -10.26 1.58
N SER A 30 -4.80 -8.95 1.58
CA SER A 30 -5.08 -8.12 2.75
C SER A 30 -6.59 -7.97 2.98
N THR A 31 -6.99 -7.83 4.25
CA THR A 31 -8.33 -7.41 4.66
C THR A 31 -8.39 -5.93 5.00
N VAL A 32 -7.27 -5.20 4.91
CA VAL A 32 -7.19 -3.76 5.14
C VAL A 32 -7.76 -3.03 3.94
N ALA A 33 -8.58 -2.01 4.19
CA ALA A 33 -9.09 -1.15 3.14
C ALA A 33 -8.01 -0.14 2.72
N TYR A 34 -7.68 -0.13 1.43
CA TYR A 34 -6.74 0.82 0.83
C TYR A 34 -7.42 1.73 -0.18
N SER A 35 -6.77 2.87 -0.42
CA SER A 35 -7.06 3.79 -1.52
C SER A 35 -5.75 4.22 -2.19
N HIS A 36 -5.82 5.06 -3.24
CA HIS A 36 -4.60 5.66 -3.80
C HIS A 36 -3.82 6.49 -2.77
N SER A 37 -4.50 7.05 -1.76
CA SER A 37 -3.84 7.73 -0.64
C SER A 37 -2.98 6.78 0.19
N SER A 38 -3.38 5.51 0.34
CA SER A 38 -2.58 4.48 1.00
C SER A 38 -1.28 4.20 0.26
N LEU A 39 -1.35 4.14 -1.08
CA LEU A 39 -0.17 3.98 -1.92
C LEU A 39 0.78 5.17 -1.80
N LEU A 40 0.26 6.41 -1.88
CA LEU A 40 1.08 7.61 -1.74
C LEU A 40 1.74 7.69 -0.36
N LYS A 41 0.96 7.53 0.73
CA LYS A 41 1.49 7.51 2.10
C LYS A 41 2.61 6.47 2.25
N SER A 42 2.42 5.27 1.70
CA SER A 42 3.43 4.20 1.81
C SER A 42 4.71 4.53 1.06
N ILE A 43 4.62 5.12 -0.14
CA ILE A 43 5.80 5.57 -0.89
C ILE A 43 6.53 6.70 -0.14
N GLU A 44 5.80 7.65 0.44
CA GLU A 44 6.39 8.73 1.25
C GLU A 44 7.19 8.16 2.44
N LEU A 45 6.59 7.21 3.17
CA LEU A 45 7.24 6.52 4.29
C LEU A 45 8.46 5.72 3.84
N MET A 46 8.36 4.94 2.75
CA MET A 46 9.47 4.15 2.20
C MET A 46 10.66 5.00 1.76
N LEU A 47 10.39 6.18 1.20
CA LEU A 47 11.42 7.13 0.76
C LEU A 47 11.94 8.01 1.91
N GLY A 48 11.33 7.94 3.10
CA GLY A 48 11.70 8.76 4.25
C GLY A 48 11.41 10.25 4.06
N VAL A 49 10.42 10.58 3.23
CA VAL A 49 9.99 11.98 3.00
C VAL A 49 8.77 12.31 3.88
N PRO A 50 8.51 13.59 4.17
CA PRO A 50 7.34 13.99 4.95
C PRO A 50 6.04 13.52 4.30
N VAL A 51 5.16 12.91 5.09
CA VAL A 51 3.82 12.50 4.65
C VAL A 51 2.95 13.72 4.42
N LEU A 52 2.29 13.79 3.26
CA LEU A 52 1.38 14.90 2.97
C LEU A 52 0.18 14.89 3.93
N PRO A 53 -0.27 16.04 4.46
CA PRO A 53 -1.42 16.10 5.36
C PRO A 53 -2.67 15.44 4.79
N THR A 54 -2.90 15.57 3.49
CA THR A 54 -4.06 15.01 2.76
C THR A 54 -4.13 13.48 2.81
N VAL A 55 -3.00 12.78 2.97
CA VAL A 55 -2.97 11.30 3.01
C VAL A 55 -2.62 10.74 4.39
N SER A 56 -2.35 11.61 5.37
CA SER A 56 -1.90 11.23 6.72
C SER A 56 -2.81 10.20 7.41
N ALA A 57 -4.13 10.30 7.20
CA ALA A 57 -5.14 9.43 7.77
C ALA A 57 -5.36 8.10 7.01
N ALA A 58 -4.72 7.89 5.86
CA ALA A 58 -4.84 6.63 5.12
C ALA A 58 -4.10 5.49 5.84
N ASN A 59 -4.58 4.25 5.68
CA ASN A 59 -3.78 3.07 6.02
C ASN A 59 -2.55 3.01 5.12
N ASP A 60 -1.41 2.57 5.63
CA ASP A 60 -0.27 2.24 4.78
C ASP A 60 -0.29 0.74 4.38
N LEU A 61 0.64 0.34 3.51
CA LEU A 61 0.68 -1.00 2.91
C LEU A 61 1.46 -2.03 3.77
N GLY A 62 1.77 -1.73 5.03
CA GLY A 62 2.66 -2.50 5.89
C GLY A 62 2.28 -3.98 6.02
N ASP A 63 0.98 -4.28 6.11
CA ASP A 63 0.51 -5.66 6.28
C ASP A 63 0.70 -6.55 5.04
N LEU A 64 1.05 -5.99 3.87
CA LEU A 64 1.42 -6.77 2.68
C LEU A 64 2.83 -7.37 2.79
N PHE A 65 3.66 -6.91 3.71
CA PHE A 65 5.05 -7.32 3.85
C PHE A 65 5.26 -8.29 5.02
N ASP A 66 6.30 -9.12 4.89
CA ASP A 66 6.78 -9.89 6.03
C ASP A 66 7.27 -8.94 7.14
N THR A 67 7.02 -9.31 8.39
CA THR A 67 7.30 -8.45 9.55
C THR A 67 8.76 -7.98 9.56
N GLY A 68 8.96 -6.67 9.71
CA GLY A 68 10.27 -6.04 9.80
C GLY A 68 11.01 -5.85 8.47
N GLN A 69 10.44 -6.26 7.33
CA GLN A 69 11.10 -6.06 6.03
C GLN A 69 11.01 -4.61 5.52
N VAL A 70 9.97 -3.87 5.91
CA VAL A 70 9.82 -2.44 5.59
C VAL A 70 9.58 -1.66 6.88
N PRO A 71 10.65 -1.24 7.59
CA PRO A 71 10.53 -0.67 8.94
C PRO A 71 9.71 0.62 9.04
N ALA A 72 9.55 1.35 7.93
CA ALA A 72 8.81 2.60 7.89
C ALA A 72 7.29 2.40 7.76
N LEU A 73 6.82 1.18 7.53
CA LEU A 73 5.40 0.83 7.44
C LEU A 73 4.94 0.09 8.70
N HIS A 74 3.63 0.09 8.97
CA HIS A 74 3.05 -0.35 10.24
C HIS A 74 1.97 -1.42 10.09
#